data_AF-A9BT16-F1
#
_entry.id   AF-A9BT16-F1
#
_cell.length_a   1.000
_cell.length_b   1.000
_cell.length_c   1.000
_cell.angle_alpha   90.00
_cell.angle_beta   90.00
_cell.angle_gamma   90.00
#
_symmetry.space_group_name_H-M   'P 1'
#
loop_
_entity.id
_entity.type
_entity.pdbx_description
1 polymer ?
#
loop_
_entity_poly.entity_id
_entity_poly.type
_entity_poly.pdbx_seq_one_letter_code
_entity_poly.pdbx_strand_id
1 'polypeptide(L)' 'MPSAKGDARKLAVSDEAVLNGILFVPQTGIPWEDLPQSLGYGSGMTCWGRLRDWNAAGVWEPLH' A
#
# COMPACT_ATOMS: atom_id res chain seq x y z
N MET A 1 -8.42 10.13 -11.32
CA MET A 1 -8.82 9.34 -10.14
C MET A 1 -8.88 7.88 -10.55
N PRO A 2 -7.89 7.01 -10.25
CA PRO A 2 -7.99 5.63 -10.67
C PRO A 2 -9.04 4.95 -9.79
N SER A 3 -10.07 4.51 -10.51
CA SER A 3 -11.36 4.04 -10.03
C SER A 3 -11.26 2.64 -9.43
N ALA A 4 -12.04 2.43 -8.36
CA ALA A 4 -12.25 1.15 -7.73
C ALA A 4 -12.72 0.09 -8.75
N LYS A 5 -11.93 -0.98 -8.88
CA LYS A 5 -12.41 -2.24 -9.45
C LYS A 5 -12.21 -3.33 -8.42
N GLY A 6 -13.15 -3.35 -7.47
CA GLY A 6 -13.32 -4.46 -6.55
C GLY A 6 -13.90 -5.65 -7.31
N ASP A 7 -13.02 -6.50 -7.83
CA ASP A 7 -13.37 -7.88 -8.15
C ASP A 7 -12.64 -8.78 -7.16
N ALA A 8 -13.44 -9.43 -6.33
CA ALA A 8 -13.02 -10.18 -5.18
C ALA A 8 -12.04 -11.31 -5.52
N ARG A 9 -10.81 -11.20 -5.00
CA ARG A 9 -10.05 -12.35 -4.49
C ARG A 9 -9.68 -12.10 -3.03
N LYS A 10 -10.72 -12.22 -2.19
CA LYS A 10 -10.73 -12.94 -0.92
C LYS A 10 -9.31 -13.27 -0.38
N LEU A 11 -8.68 -12.32 0.33
CA LEU A 11 -7.46 -12.37 1.18
C LEU A 11 -6.61 -11.09 1.07
N ALA A 12 -6.84 -10.24 0.07
CA ALA A 12 -6.04 -9.04 -0.15
C ALA A 12 -6.49 -7.87 0.74
N VAL A 13 -5.57 -7.39 1.58
CA VAL A 13 -5.65 -6.14 2.33
C VAL A 13 -6.17 -5.02 1.41
N SER A 14 -7.13 -4.23 1.91
CA SER A 14 -7.72 -3.12 1.14
C SER A 14 -6.66 -2.11 0.69
N ASP A 15 -6.84 -1.50 -0.48
CA ASP A 15 -5.91 -0.48 -1.01
C ASP A 15 -5.72 0.70 -0.04
N GLU A 16 -6.76 1.07 0.72
CA GLU A 16 -6.68 2.08 1.78
C GLU A 16 -5.74 1.66 2.93
N ALA A 17 -5.84 0.40 3.36
CA ALA A 17 -5.01 -0.14 4.42
C ALA A 17 -3.54 -0.24 3.97
N VAL A 18 -3.31 -0.61 2.71
CA VAL A 18 -1.98 -0.62 2.11
C VAL A 18 -1.41 0.80 2.00
N LEU A 19 -2.22 1.77 1.56
CA LEU A 19 -1.80 3.18 1.50
C LEU A 19 -1.41 3.71 2.88
N ASN A 20 -2.21 3.40 3.91
CA ASN A 20 -1.90 3.77 5.29
C ASN A 20 -0.60 3.12 5.76
N GLY A 21 -0.35 1.85 5.44
CA GLY A 21 0.92 1.18 5.72
C GLY A 21 2.11 1.83 5.01
N ILE A 22 1.93 2.24 3.75
CA ILE A 22 2.96 2.95 2.97
C ILE A 22 3.31 4.31 3.58
N LEU A 23 2.32 5.05 4.07
CA LEU A 23 2.52 6.35 4.71
C LEU A 23 3.12 6.21 6.13
N PHE A 24 2.82 5.11 6.82
CA PHE A 24 3.27 4.87 8.19
C PHE A 24 4.77 4.60 8.30
N VAL A 25 5.37 3.88 7.34
CA VAL A 25 6.81 3.55 7.32
C VAL A 25 7.71 4.79 7.36
N PRO A 26 7.60 5.78 6.45
CA PRO A 26 8.42 6.99 6.52
C PRO A 26 8.05 7.88 7.71
N GLN A 27 6.81 7.81 8.22
CA GLN A 27 6.38 8.58 9.38
C GLN A 27 6.98 8.08 10.69
N THR A 28 7.16 6.77 10.83
CA THR A 28 7.71 6.13 12.03
C THR A 28 9.19 5.79 11.92
N GLY A 29 9.75 5.76 10.70
CA GLY A 29 11.13 5.42 10.43
C GLY A 29 11.47 3.94 10.61
N ILE A 30 10.47 3.08 10.79
CA ILE A 30 10.67 1.63 10.91
C ILE A 30 10.88 1.01 9.52
N PRO A 31 11.66 -0.07 9.38
CA PRO A 31 11.74 -0.80 8.13
C PRO A 31 10.42 -1.54 7.82
N TRP A 32 10.20 -1.89 6.55
CA TRP A 32 8.98 -2.59 6.11
C TRP A 32 8.75 -3.93 6.84
N GLU A 33 9.82 -4.61 7.25
CA GLU A 33 9.75 -5.86 8.02
C GLU A 33 9.14 -5.69 9.42
N ASP A 34 9.32 -4.52 10.02
CA ASP A 34 8.81 -4.17 11.36
C ASP A 34 7.41 -3.55 11.33
N LEU A 35 6.79 -3.45 10.16
CA LEU A 35 5.43 -2.91 10.05
C LEU A 35 4.46 -3.78 10.87
N PRO A 36 3.77 -3.22 11.88
CA PRO A 36 2.90 -4.00 12.74
C PRO A 36 1.68 -4.51 11.96
N GLN A 37 1.61 -5.82 11.72
CA GLN A 37 0.46 -6.44 11.06
C GLN A 37 -0.83 -6.29 11.88
N SER A 38 -0.71 -6.10 13.21
CA SER A 38 -1.84 -5.84 14.12
C SER A 38 -2.61 -4.56 13.80
N LEU A 39 -2.03 -3.61 13.07
CA LEU A 39 -2.70 -2.38 12.65
C LEU A 39 -3.67 -2.61 11.46
N GLY A 40 -3.65 -3.79 10.86
CA GLY A 40 -4.53 -4.12 9.73
C GLY A 40 -4.06 -3.55 8.38
N TYR A 41 -2.88 -2.94 8.31
CA TYR A 41 -2.28 -2.40 7.09
C TYR A 41 -1.77 -3.47 6.11
N GLY A 42 -1.79 -4.74 6.51
CA GLY A 42 -1.12 -5.83 5.80
C GLY A 42 0.33 -6.02 6.23
N SER A 43 1.05 -6.87 5.51
CA SER A 43 2.50 -6.99 5.70
C SER A 43 3.21 -5.82 5.01
N GLY A 44 4.36 -5.39 5.54
CA GLY A 44 5.15 -4.37 4.84
C GLY A 44 5.61 -4.80 3.45
N MET A 45 5.77 -6.11 3.20
CA MET A 45 6.02 -6.63 1.85
C MET A 45 4.82 -6.47 0.91
N THR A 46 3.59 -6.63 1.42
CA THR A 46 2.36 -6.32 0.67
C THR A 46 2.32 -4.83 0.31
N CYS A 47 2.67 -3.98 1.26
CA CYS A 47 2.71 -2.52 1.06
C CYS A 47 3.76 -2.12 0.02
N TRP A 48 4.97 -2.65 0.14
CA TRP A 48 6.06 -2.38 -0.80
C TRP A 48 5.76 -2.90 -2.22
N GLY A 49 5.19 -4.11 -2.33
CA GLY A 49 4.75 -4.65 -3.61
C GLY A 49 3.73 -3.76 -4.30
N ARG A 50 2.71 -3.30 -3.55
CA ARG A 50 1.68 -2.40 -4.06
C ARG A 50 2.24 -1.02 -4.43
N LEU A 51 3.15 -0.49 -3.63
CA LEU A 51 3.84 0.77 -3.95
C LEU A 51 4.59 0.67 -5.27
N ARG A 52 5.28 -0.46 -5.52
CA ARG A 52 5.98 -0.71 -6.78
C ARG A 52 5.01 -0.81 -7.96
N ASP A 53 3.89 -1.50 -7.78
CA ASP A 53 2.85 -1.62 -8.81
C ASP A 53 2.24 -0.26 -9.16
N TRP A 54 1.96 0.58 -8.16
CA TRP A 54 1.44 1.95 -8.37
C TRP A 54 2.44 2.86 -9.03
N ASN A 55 3.73 2.75 -8.69
CA ASN A 55 4.78 3.49 -9.36
C ASN A 55 4.92 3.06 -10.83
N ALA A 56 4.90 1.76 -11.11
CA ALA A 56 4.93 1.23 -12.48
C ALA A 56 3.69 1.61 -13.29
N ALA A 57 2.53 1.73 -12.63
CA ALA A 57 1.28 2.16 -13.24
C ALA A 57 1.17 3.69 -13.41
N GLY A 58 2.19 4.46 -13.01
CA GLY A 58 2.17 5.91 -13.15
C GLY A 58 1.20 6.62 -12.22
N VAL A 59 0.74 5.98 -11.14
CA VAL A 59 -0.22 6.57 -10.18
C VAL A 59 0.37 7.83 -9.53
N TRP A 60 1.69 7.87 -9.41
CA TRP A 60 2.45 8.99 -8.85
C TRP A 60 3.04 9.92 -9.91
N GLU A 61 2.77 9.70 -11.21
CA GLU A 61 3.17 10.66 -12.22
C GLU A 61 2.44 11.99 -11.97
N PRO A 62 3.15 13.12 -12.02
CA PRO A 62 2.60 14.40 -11.62
C PRO A 62 1.41 14.77 -12.51
N LEU A 63 0.30 15.15 -11.87
CA LEU A 63 -0.61 16.12 -12.50
C LEU A 63 0.23 17.38 -12.75
N HIS A 64 0.57 17.62 -14.01
CA HIS A 64 1.20 18.85 -14.47
C HIS A 64 0.30 20.06 -14.17
#